data_AF-A0A3B9S1H6-F1
#
_entry.id   AF-A0A3B9S1H6-F1
#
_cell.length_a   1.000
_cell.length_b   1.000
_cell.length_c   1.000
_cell.angle_alpha   90.00
_cell.angle_beta   90.00
_cell.angle_gamma   90.00
#
_symmetry.space_group_name_H-M   'P 1'
#
loop_
_entity.id
_entity.type
_entity.pdbx_description
1 polymer ?
#
loop_
_entity_poly.entity_id
_entity_poly.type
_entity_poly.pdbx_seq_one_letter_code
_entity_poly.pdbx_strand_id
1 'polypeptide(L)'
;MKLVQHILIQSIDADQRLDRFLKRKFPVLKQSQIEKICRKGEVRIDGGRCKPATRLVQGNEVRIPPLKSDDISLNKPRISKSGISEKNAKLIRDAIIYKDDDLIIINKPAGLPSQGGSKQSIHVDGLSDAIIFEKKERPRLV
;
A
#
# COMPACT_ATOMS: atom_id res chain seq x y z
N MET A 1 28.70 -7.37 3.62
CA MET A 1 28.20 -7.13 5.00
C MET A 1 27.21 -5.99 4.96
N LYS A 2 25.99 -6.17 5.48
CA LYS A 2 24.93 -5.15 5.45
C LYS A 2 24.89 -4.52 6.85
N LEU A 3 25.52 -3.35 7.00
CA LEU A 3 25.77 -2.70 8.29
C LEU A 3 24.50 -2.06 8.85
N VAL A 4 24.30 -2.19 10.16
CA VAL A 4 23.28 -1.45 10.92
C VAL A 4 23.70 0.02 10.95
N GLN A 5 22.76 0.93 10.75
CA GLN A 5 23.00 2.38 10.78
C GLN A 5 22.44 2.98 12.06
N HIS A 6 23.17 3.94 12.63
CA HIS A 6 22.76 4.71 13.79
C HIS A 6 22.72 6.18 13.38
N ILE A 7 21.59 6.84 13.60
CA ILE A 7 21.34 8.18 13.08
C ILE A 7 20.89 9.08 14.22
N LEU A 8 21.71 10.08 14.51
CA LEU A 8 21.37 11.13 15.47
C LEU A 8 20.40 12.13 14.83
N ILE A 9 19.27 12.38 15.48
CA ILE A 9 18.27 13.33 15.00
C ILE A 9 18.73 14.77 15.27
N GLN A 10 18.89 15.51 14.18
CA GLN A 10 19.20 16.94 14.20
C GLN A 10 17.93 17.78 14.42
N SER A 11 18.09 19.06 14.76
CA SER A 11 16.96 19.99 14.96
C SER A 11 16.02 20.08 13.75
N ILE A 12 16.57 20.06 12.52
CA ILE A 12 15.79 20.07 11.27
C ILE A 12 14.94 18.81 11.09
N ASP A 13 15.33 17.72 11.76
CA ASP A 13 14.66 16.44 11.69
C ASP A 13 13.78 16.17 12.92
N ALA A 14 13.77 17.08 13.89
CA ALA A 14 12.93 16.98 15.07
C ALA A 14 11.46 17.27 14.75
N ASP A 15 10.57 16.86 15.65
CA ASP A 15 9.12 16.97 15.59
C ASP A 15 8.44 16.27 14.38
N GLN A 16 9.19 15.60 13.52
CA GLN A 16 8.62 14.78 12.46
C GLN A 16 8.33 13.35 12.96
N ARG A 17 7.36 12.68 12.33
CA ARG A 17 7.10 11.26 12.59
C ARG A 17 8.21 10.39 12.01
N LEU A 18 8.55 9.31 12.71
CA LEU A 18 9.53 8.32 12.27
C LEU A 18 9.24 7.77 10.86
N ASP A 19 7.99 7.46 10.54
CA ASP A 19 7.62 6.96 9.21
C ASP A 19 7.89 7.97 8.08
N ARG A 20 7.62 9.25 8.32
CA ARG A 20 7.93 10.34 7.38
C ARG A 20 9.45 10.54 7.25
N PHE A 21 10.17 10.51 8.37
CA PHE A 21 11.63 10.58 8.37
C PHE A 21 12.26 9.47 7.53
N LEU A 22 11.82 8.22 7.75
CA LEU A 22 12.32 7.05 7.02
C LEU A 22 11.96 7.10 5.54
N LYS A 23 10.75 7.53 5.17
CA LYS A 23 10.37 7.71 3.76
C LYS A 23 11.18 8.78 3.06
N ARG A 24 11.46 9.90 3.73
CA ARG A 24 12.28 10.98 3.17
C ARG A 24 13.72 10.52 2.97
N LYS A 25 14.29 9.78 3.93
CA LYS A 25 15.68 9.30 3.88
C LYS A 25 15.85 8.09 2.95
N PHE A 26 14.82 7.25 2.85
CA PHE A 26 14.78 6.05 2.02
C PHE A 26 13.49 6.02 1.18
N PRO A 27 13.45 6.75 0.04
CA PRO A 27 12.24 6.87 -0.79
C PRO A 27 11.67 5.54 -1.29
N VAL A 28 12.51 4.49 -1.36
CA VAL A 28 12.12 3.14 -1.78
C VAL A 28 11.26 2.43 -0.72
N LEU A 29 11.28 2.87 0.54
CA LEU A 29 10.52 2.23 1.61
C LEU A 29 9.01 2.50 1.52
N LYS A 30 8.24 1.42 1.44
CA LYS A 30 6.77 1.45 1.56
C LYS A 30 6.36 1.53 3.03
N GLN A 31 5.19 2.12 3.30
CA GLN A 31 4.64 2.21 4.67
C GLN A 31 4.56 0.85 5.36
N SER A 32 4.10 -0.18 4.64
CA SER A 32 3.98 -1.55 5.17
C SER A 32 5.31 -2.15 5.59
N GLN A 33 6.42 -1.79 4.92
CA GLN A 33 7.76 -2.22 5.30
C GLN A 33 8.19 -1.53 6.59
N ILE A 34 7.97 -0.22 6.71
CA ILE A 34 8.26 0.57 7.92
C ILE A 34 7.51 -0.02 9.12
N GLU A 35 6.21 -0.30 8.95
CA GLU A 35 5.41 -0.96 9.98
C GLU A 35 5.96 -2.33 10.35
N LYS A 36 6.37 -3.14 9.37
CA LYS A 36 6.94 -4.48 9.58
C LYS A 36 8.25 -4.41 10.38
N ILE A 37 9.19 -3.53 10.01
CA ILE A 37 10.49 -3.40 10.70
C ILE A 37 10.34 -2.79 12.11
N CYS A 38 9.40 -1.85 12.31
CA CYS A 38 9.08 -1.34 13.65
C CYS A 38 8.43 -2.44 14.52
N ARG A 39 7.47 -3.20 13.98
CA ARG A 39 6.79 -4.28 14.71
C ARG A 39 7.74 -5.40 15.13
N LYS A 40 8.70 -5.76 14.28
CA LYS A 40 9.76 -6.72 14.62
C LYS A 40 10.80 -6.16 15.60
N GLY A 41 10.77 -4.86 15.89
CA GLY A 41 11.77 -4.19 16.72
C GLY A 41 13.14 -4.13 16.04
N GLU A 42 13.19 -4.13 14.71
CA GLU A 42 14.44 -3.97 13.97
C GLU A 42 14.88 -2.51 13.97
N VAL A 43 13.92 -1.57 13.88
CA VAL A 43 14.13 -0.14 14.12
C VAL A 43 13.94 0.17 15.60
N ARG A 44 14.84 0.98 16.16
CA ARG A 44 14.78 1.42 17.57
C ARG A 44 15.11 2.91 17.68
N ILE A 45 14.53 3.55 18.68
CA ILE A 45 14.85 4.92 19.10
C ILE A 45 15.42 4.81 20.52
N ASP A 46 16.65 5.28 20.73
CA ASP A 46 17.35 5.23 22.02
C ASP A 46 17.35 3.82 22.65
N GLY A 47 17.49 2.79 21.81
CA GLY A 47 17.44 1.37 22.23
C GLY A 47 16.04 0.80 22.49
N GLY A 48 15.00 1.64 22.56
CA GLY A 48 13.61 1.26 22.75
C GLY A 48 12.88 0.83 21.47
N ARG A 49 11.86 -0.02 21.60
CA ARG A 49 10.90 -0.30 20.51
C ARG A 49 10.08 0.95 20.22
N CYS A 50 9.84 1.24 18.94
CA CYS A 50 9.13 2.43 18.50
C CYS A 50 7.94 2.09 17.60
N LYS A 51 6.94 2.97 17.56
CA LYS A 51 5.85 2.92 16.57
C LYS A 51 6.24 3.78 15.36
N PRO A 52 5.78 3.47 14.14
CA PRO A 52 5.99 4.34 12.97
C PRO A 52 5.49 5.77 13.18
N ALA A 53 4.46 5.93 14.00
CA ALA A 53 3.86 7.21 14.35
C ALA A 53 4.62 8.02 15.41
N THR A 54 5.67 7.46 16.02
CA THR A 54 6.44 8.14 17.06
C THR A 54 7.06 9.42 16.48
N ARG A 55 6.87 10.56 17.17
CA ARG A 55 7.55 11.82 16.84
C ARG A 55 8.99 11.76 17.33
N LEU A 56 9.90 12.21 16.48
CA LEU A 56 11.33 12.29 16.76
C LEU A 56 11.63 13.57 17.54
N VAL A 57 12.54 13.48 18.48
CA VAL A 57 13.07 14.61 19.25
C VAL A 57 14.54 14.80 18.87
N GLN A 58 15.00 16.05 18.86
CA GLN A 58 16.42 16.35 18.68
C GLN A 58 17.26 15.58 19.70
N GLY A 59 18.36 14.99 19.25
CA GLY A 59 19.24 14.18 20.09
C GLY A 59 18.84 12.71 20.21
N ASN A 60 17.66 12.29 19.71
CA ASN A 60 17.35 10.86 19.63
C ASN A 60 18.34 10.13 18.70
N GLU A 61 18.71 8.92 19.06
CA GLU A 61 19.47 8.00 18.24
C GLU A 61 18.53 6.94 17.61
N VAL A 62 18.38 7.00 16.29
CA VAL A 62 17.58 6.05 15.53
C VAL A 62 18.47 4.97 14.95
N ARG A 63 18.30 3.74 15.44
CA ARG A 63 18.93 2.54 14.88
C ARG A 63 18.09 2.00 13.73
N ILE A 64 18.67 1.89 12.55
CA ILE A 64 18.03 1.39 11.33
C ILE A 64 18.70 0.08 10.92
N PRO A 65 17.92 -1.01 10.71
CA PRO A 65 18.48 -2.26 10.23
C PRO A 65 18.96 -2.11 8.78
N PRO A 66 19.83 -3.01 8.30
CA PRO A 66 20.17 -3.04 6.89
C PRO A 66 18.92 -3.31 6.04
N LEU A 67 18.45 -2.28 5.36
CA LEU A 67 17.29 -2.34 4.50
C LEU A 67 17.63 -3.24 3.29
N LYS A 68 17.00 -4.41 3.20
CA LYS A 68 17.13 -5.26 2.01
C LYS A 68 16.32 -4.62 0.89
N SER A 69 16.99 -4.34 -0.22
CA SER A 69 16.41 -4.00 -1.52
C SER A 69 15.46 -5.07 -2.08
N ASP A 70 15.34 -6.23 -1.44
CA ASP A 70 14.69 -7.42 -2.02
C ASP A 70 13.19 -7.54 -1.72
N ASP A 71 12.58 -6.64 -0.93
CA ASP A 71 11.11 -6.58 -0.80
C ASP A 71 10.49 -5.74 -1.95
N ILE A 72 11.08 -5.76 -3.16
CA ILE A 72 10.48 -5.20 -4.40
C ILE A 72 9.26 -6.02 -4.85
N SER A 73 9.10 -7.25 -4.39
CA SER A 73 8.08 -8.17 -4.91
C SER A 73 6.82 -8.22 -4.06
N LEU A 74 6.11 -7.10 -3.92
CA LEU A 74 4.65 -7.13 -3.76
C LEU A 74 4.02 -6.01 -4.59
N ASN A 75 4.44 -5.87 -5.85
CA ASN A 75 3.42 -5.70 -6.87
C ASN A 75 2.67 -7.04 -6.89
N LYS A 76 1.68 -7.20 -6.01
CA LYS A 76 0.64 -8.19 -6.24
C LYS A 76 0.17 -7.89 -7.66
N PRO A 77 0.16 -8.85 -8.60
CA PRO A 77 -0.28 -8.55 -9.96
C PRO A 77 -1.66 -7.93 -9.85
N ARG A 78 -1.74 -6.60 -10.07
CA ARG A 78 -3.00 -5.99 -10.44
C ARG A 78 -3.37 -6.73 -11.70
N ILE A 79 -4.53 -7.37 -11.70
CA ILE A 79 -5.02 -8.04 -12.88
C ILE A 79 -5.05 -6.94 -13.95
N SER A 80 -4.05 -6.96 -14.85
CA SER A 80 -4.03 -6.07 -15.98
C SER A 80 -5.23 -6.41 -16.84
N LYS A 81 -5.63 -5.53 -17.77
CA LYS A 81 -6.68 -5.85 -18.75
C LYS A 81 -6.48 -7.22 -19.42
N SER A 82 -5.24 -7.71 -19.54
CA SER A 82 -4.91 -9.03 -20.11
C SER A 82 -5.11 -10.23 -19.17
N GLY A 83 -5.49 -10.02 -17.91
CA GLY A 83 -5.68 -11.08 -16.90
C GLY A 83 -7.13 -11.29 -16.46
N ILE A 84 -8.08 -10.46 -16.92
CA ILE A 84 -9.50 -10.64 -16.61
C ILE A 84 -10.09 -11.63 -17.62
N SER A 85 -10.49 -12.81 -17.14
CA SER A 85 -11.27 -13.76 -17.96
C SER A 85 -12.58 -13.13 -18.42
N GLU A 86 -13.02 -13.44 -19.64
CA GLU A 86 -14.31 -12.97 -20.17
C GLU A 86 -15.49 -13.33 -19.25
N LYS A 87 -15.40 -14.46 -18.53
CA LYS A 87 -16.39 -14.85 -17.52
C LYS A 87 -16.50 -13.81 -16.40
N ASN A 88 -15.37 -13.30 -15.91
CA ASN A 88 -15.33 -12.31 -14.84
C ASN A 88 -15.72 -10.92 -15.35
N ALA A 89 -15.36 -10.60 -16.59
CA ALA A 89 -15.79 -9.37 -17.25
C ALA A 89 -17.31 -9.34 -17.42
N LYS A 90 -17.90 -10.46 -17.86
CA LYS A 90 -19.35 -10.62 -17.94
C LYS A 90 -20.02 -10.52 -16.57
N LEU A 91 -19.47 -11.18 -15.54
CA LEU A 91 -20.00 -11.12 -14.17
C LEU A 91 -20.19 -9.67 -13.67
N ILE A 92 -19.19 -8.81 -13.87
CA ILE A 92 -19.25 -7.43 -13.38
C ILE A 92 -20.14 -6.55 -14.25
N ARG A 93 -20.21 -6.80 -15.57
CA ARG A 93 -21.11 -6.07 -16.49
C ARG A 93 -22.58 -6.39 -16.20
N ASP A 94 -22.90 -7.67 -16.00
CA ASP A 94 -24.25 -8.13 -15.69
C ASP A 94 -24.72 -7.64 -14.30
N ALA A 95 -23.79 -7.28 -13.42
CA ALA A 95 -24.09 -6.72 -12.10
C ALA A 95 -24.43 -5.22 -12.13
N ILE A 96 -24.25 -4.51 -13.25
CA ILE A 96 -24.56 -3.06 -13.33
C ILE A 96 -26.08 -2.85 -13.28
N ILE A 97 -26.52 -2.06 -12.31
CA ILE A 97 -27.94 -1.67 -12.18
C ILE A 97 -28.21 -0.24 -12.60
N TYR A 98 -27.17 0.61 -12.62
CA TYR A 98 -27.25 1.97 -13.11
C TYR A 98 -25.87 2.43 -13.60
N LYS A 99 -25.85 3.24 -14.67
CA LYS A 99 -24.65 3.85 -15.22
C LYS A 99 -25.02 5.18 -15.86
N ASP A 100 -24.28 6.21 -15.53
CA ASP A 100 -24.27 7.48 -16.25
C ASP A 100 -22.83 7.92 -16.56
N ASP A 101 -22.65 9.21 -16.82
CA ASP A 101 -21.35 9.80 -17.14
C ASP A 101 -20.39 9.93 -15.96
N ASP A 102 -20.91 9.89 -14.73
CA ASP A 102 -20.21 10.20 -13.49
C ASP A 102 -20.05 8.99 -12.58
N LEU A 103 -21.03 8.08 -12.56
CA LEU A 103 -21.06 6.94 -11.65
C LEU A 103 -21.62 5.65 -12.28
N ILE A 104 -21.17 4.53 -11.72
CA ILE A 104 -21.65 3.18 -12.04
C ILE A 104 -22.09 2.55 -10.72
N ILE A 105 -23.35 2.14 -10.65
CA ILE A 105 -23.90 1.40 -9.53
C ILE A 105 -24.02 -0.07 -9.92
N ILE A 106 -23.47 -0.94 -9.08
CA ILE A 106 -23.53 -2.38 -9.27
C ILE A 106 -24.31 -3.05 -8.13
N ASN A 107 -25.12 -4.04 -8.46
CA ASN A 107 -25.61 -5.04 -7.52
C ASN A 107 -24.51 -6.09 -7.30
N LYS A 108 -23.64 -5.84 -6.31
CA LYS A 108 -22.45 -6.66 -6.08
C LYS A 108 -22.82 -8.13 -5.80
N PRO A 109 -22.34 -9.09 -6.61
CA PRO A 109 -22.58 -10.52 -6.38
C PRO A 109 -22.16 -10.98 -4.99
N ALA A 110 -22.89 -11.93 -4.43
CA ALA A 110 -22.50 -12.63 -3.21
C ALA A 110 -21.14 -13.32 -3.40
N GLY A 111 -20.29 -13.29 -2.39
CA GLY A 111 -18.95 -13.88 -2.46
C GLY A 111 -17.90 -13.07 -3.24
N LEU A 112 -18.27 -11.97 -3.91
CA LEU A 112 -17.32 -11.06 -4.54
C LEU A 112 -16.92 -9.94 -3.55
N PRO A 113 -15.64 -9.84 -3.13
CA PRO A 113 -15.16 -8.78 -2.26
C PRO A 113 -15.14 -7.42 -2.98
N SER A 114 -15.36 -6.32 -2.25
CA SER A 114 -15.28 -4.98 -2.83
C SER A 114 -13.85 -4.59 -3.20
N GLN A 115 -12.89 -4.88 -2.32
CA GLN A 115 -11.46 -4.62 -2.53
C GLN A 115 -10.62 -5.89 -2.29
N GLY A 116 -9.39 -5.89 -2.80
CA GLY A 116 -8.51 -7.05 -2.71
C GLY A 116 -7.92 -7.23 -1.31
N GLY A 117 -8.15 -8.39 -0.69
CA GLY A 117 -7.49 -8.84 0.54
C GLY A 117 -6.41 -9.91 0.32
N SER A 118 -5.78 -10.36 1.40
CA SER A 118 -4.89 -11.55 1.38
C SER A 118 -5.65 -12.76 0.81
N LYS A 119 -5.08 -13.42 -0.20
CA LYS A 119 -5.71 -14.53 -0.96
C LYS A 119 -6.95 -14.19 -1.81
N GLN A 120 -7.37 -12.92 -1.88
CA GLN A 120 -8.43 -12.49 -2.78
C GLN A 120 -7.80 -11.88 -4.04
N SER A 121 -7.84 -12.65 -5.13
CA SER A 121 -7.38 -12.21 -6.46
C SER A 121 -8.53 -11.54 -7.23
N ILE A 122 -9.75 -12.07 -7.14
CA ILE A 122 -10.94 -11.54 -7.82
C ILE A 122 -11.76 -10.71 -6.84
N HIS A 123 -12.04 -9.46 -7.21
CA HIS A 123 -12.75 -8.46 -6.39
C HIS A 123 -13.27 -7.32 -7.28
N VAL A 124 -14.27 -6.56 -6.82
CA VAL A 124 -14.92 -5.49 -7.59
C VAL A 124 -13.92 -4.48 -8.13
N ASP A 125 -13.08 -3.91 -7.26
CA ASP A 125 -12.08 -2.93 -7.70
C ASP A 125 -11.15 -3.53 -8.76
N GLY A 126 -10.71 -4.78 -8.59
CA GLY A 126 -9.88 -5.48 -9.59
C GLY A 126 -10.59 -5.77 -10.92
N LEU A 127 -11.93 -5.83 -10.94
CA LEU A 127 -12.72 -6.04 -12.15
C LEU A 127 -13.20 -4.73 -12.81
N SER A 128 -12.96 -3.57 -12.19
CA SER A 128 -13.40 -2.27 -12.73
C SER A 128 -12.77 -1.94 -14.09
N ASP A 129 -11.62 -2.54 -14.42
CA ASP A 129 -11.01 -2.43 -15.75
C ASP A 129 -11.88 -3.01 -16.88
N ALA A 130 -12.84 -3.90 -16.56
CA ALA A 130 -13.78 -4.46 -17.52
C ALA A 130 -15.02 -3.59 -17.79
N ILE A 131 -15.20 -2.50 -17.03
CA ILE A 131 -16.35 -1.59 -17.08
C ILE A 131 -15.93 -0.13 -17.28
N ILE A 132 -14.81 0.08 -18.00
CA ILE A 132 -14.33 1.41 -18.41
C ILE A 132 -15.23 2.03 -19.50
N PHE A 133 -15.81 1.19 -20.36
CA PHE A 133 -16.62 1.60 -21.52
C PHE A 133 -15.87 2.62 -22.40
N GLU A 134 -16.49 3.77 -22.67
CA GLU A 134 -15.99 4.82 -23.56
C GLU A 134 -15.11 5.85 -22.82
N LYS A 135 -14.97 5.73 -21.49
CA LYS A 135 -14.18 6.67 -20.70
C LYS A 135 -12.69 6.32 -20.80
N LYS A 136 -11.83 7.32 -20.67
CA LYS A 136 -10.37 7.12 -20.63
C LYS A 136 -9.90 6.60 -19.28
N GLU A 137 -10.66 6.92 -18.23
CA GLU A 137 -10.30 6.62 -16.85
C GLU A 137 -11.06 5.41 -16.31
N ARG A 138 -10.37 4.66 -15.45
CA ARG A 138 -10.96 3.54 -14.73
C ARG A 138 -11.89 4.06 -13.61
N PRO A 139 -13.10 3.49 -13.46
CA PRO A 139 -13.97 3.78 -12.33
C PRO A 139 -13.25 3.52 -11.00
N ARG A 140 -13.36 4.46 -10.06
CA ARG A 140 -12.82 4.30 -8.72
C ARG A 140 -13.92 3.84 -7.78
N LEU A 141 -13.62 2.83 -6.97
CA LEU A 141 -14.52 2.44 -5.89
C LEU A 141 -14.57 3.57 -4.86
N VAL A 142 -15.79 4.06 -4.56
CA VAL A 142 -16.07 5.10 -3.56
C VAL A 142 -16.59 4.45 -2.28
#